data_AF-A0A5N8UPX9-F1
#
_entry.id   AF-A0A5N8UPX9-F1
#
_cell.length_a   1.000
_cell.length_b   1.000
_cell.length_c   1.000
_cell.angle_alpha   90.00
_cell.angle_beta   90.00
_cell.angle_gamma   90.00
#
_symmetry.space_group_name_H-M   'P 1'
#
loop_
_entity.id
_entity.type
_entity.pdbx_description
1 polymer ?
#
loop_
_entity_poly.entity_id
_entity_poly.type
_entity_poly.pdbx_seq_one_letter_code
_entity_poly.pdbx_strand_id
1 'polypeptide(L)' 'MKAVQMQDVKTKNDPNCRHTNLSKEYHLGSATGDFICDECKKAGFGRNWPEQARKAKEQN' A
#
# COMPACT_ATOMS: atom_id res chain seq x y z
N MET A 1 -0.50 -3.49 -34.20
CA MET A 1 0.14 -3.19 -32.90
C MET A 1 -0.40 -4.19 -31.89
N LYS A 2 0.44 -5.06 -31.30
CA LYS A 2 -0.01 -6.07 -30.33
C LYS A 2 -0.21 -5.38 -28.98
N ALA A 3 -1.46 -5.38 -28.49
CA ALA A 3 -1.79 -4.86 -27.18
C ALA A 3 -1.07 -5.68 -26.11
N VAL A 4 -0.25 -5.03 -25.29
CA VAL A 4 0.38 -5.66 -24.12
C VAL A 4 -0.75 -5.98 -23.14
N GLN A 5 -1.12 -7.26 -23.06
CA GLN A 5 -2.01 -7.75 -22.02
C GLN A 5 -1.30 -7.53 -20.68
N MET A 6 -1.90 -6.69 -19.82
CA MET A 6 -1.48 -6.48 -18.44
C MET A 6 -1.63 -7.81 -17.69
N GLN A 7 -0.58 -8.63 -17.75
CA GLN A 7 -0.50 -9.89 -17.03
C GLN A 7 -0.34 -9.55 -15.56
N ASP A 8 -1.39 -9.84 -14.79
CA ASP A 8 -1.32 -10.18 -13.37
C ASP A 8 -0.42 -9.24 -12.56
N VAL A 9 -0.85 -7.98 -12.37
CA VAL A 9 -0.46 -7.27 -11.13
C VAL A 9 -1.11 -8.07 -10.01
N LYS A 10 -0.37 -9.08 -9.56
CA LYS A 10 -0.62 -9.79 -8.33
C LYS A 10 -0.49 -8.73 -7.25
N THR A 11 -1.60 -8.09 -6.92
CA THR A 11 -1.73 -7.29 -5.70
C THR A 11 -1.42 -8.28 -4.60
N LYS A 12 -0.18 -8.30 -4.13
CA LYS A 12 0.26 -9.07 -2.96
C LYS A 12 -0.43 -8.45 -1.76
N ASN A 13 -1.74 -8.60 -1.66
CA ASN A 13 -2.49 -8.28 -0.47
C ASN A 13 -2.21 -9.39 0.53
N ASP A 14 -0.96 -9.42 1.00
CA ASP A 14 -0.53 -10.34 2.03
C ASP A 14 -1.11 -9.83 3.36
N PRO A 15 -2.10 -10.53 3.94
CA PRO A 15 -2.75 -10.08 5.16
C PRO A 15 -1.82 -10.16 6.38
N ASN A 16 -0.67 -10.82 6.26
CA ASN A 16 0.37 -10.93 7.29
C ASN A 16 1.54 -9.97 7.04
N CYS A 17 1.43 -9.05 6.09
CA CYS A 17 2.45 -8.04 5.86
C CYS A 17 2.62 -7.19 7.13
N ARG A 18 3.85 -7.14 7.65
CA ARG A 18 4.17 -6.37 8.87
C ARG A 18 4.27 -4.87 8.60
N HIS A 19 4.16 -4.45 7.34
CA HIS A 19 4.25 -3.07 6.89
C HIS A 19 5.47 -2.33 7.47
N THR A 20 6.61 -3.01 7.52
CA THR A 20 7.84 -2.46 8.12
C THR A 20 8.51 -1.44 7.22
N ASN A 21 8.40 -1.65 5.90
CA ASN A 21 8.91 -0.75 4.88
C ASN A 21 7.77 0.02 4.22
N LEU A 22 7.66 1.29 4.63
CA LEU A 22 6.70 2.26 4.12
C LEU A 22 7.44 3.33 3.32
N SER A 23 7.14 3.41 2.03
CA SER A 23 7.59 4.46 1.13
C SER A 23 6.54 5.56 1.09
N LYS A 24 6.95 6.83 1.21
CA LYS A 24 6.02 7.95 1.05
C LYS A 24 5.56 8.01 -0.40
N GLU A 25 4.25 8.15 -0.61
CA GLU A 25 3.69 8.34 -1.94
C GLU A 25 3.93 9.77 -2.41
N TYR A 26 4.35 9.88 -3.67
CA TYR A 26 4.51 11.14 -4.37
C TYR A 26 3.68 11.07 -5.65
N HIS A 27 2.70 11.96 -5.77
CA HIS A 27 1.91 12.12 -6.96
C HIS A 27 2.35 13.40 -7.68
N LEU A 28 2.84 13.28 -8.92
CA LEU A 28 3.33 14.40 -9.74
C LEU A 28 4.39 15.27 -9.05
N GLY A 29 5.25 14.66 -8.23
CA GLY A 29 6.29 15.37 -7.46
C GLY A 29 5.81 15.99 -6.14
N SER A 30 4.51 15.91 -5.84
CA SER A 30 3.94 16.36 -4.56
C SER A 30 3.73 15.18 -3.62
N ALA A 31 4.15 15.33 -2.36
CA ALA A 31 3.83 14.35 -1.32
C ALA A 31 2.33 14.40 -1.01
N THR A 32 1.59 13.34 -1.31
CA THR A 32 0.14 13.26 -1.01
C THR A 32 -0.14 13.04 0.48
N GLY A 33 0.88 12.60 1.23
CA GLY A 33 0.76 12.27 2.65
C GLY A 33 0.45 10.79 2.90
N ASP A 34 0.18 10.06 1.84
CA ASP A 34 0.02 8.62 1.84
C ASP A 34 1.38 7.92 1.93
N PHE A 35 1.36 6.74 2.53
CA PHE A 35 2.50 5.84 2.61
C PHE A 35 2.11 4.51 2.01
N ILE A 36 2.92 4.04 1.07
CA ILE A 36 2.75 2.76 0.41
C ILE A 36 3.71 1.77 1.04
N CYS A 37 3.21 0.63 1.47
CA CYS A 37 4.07 -0.48 1.87
C CYS A 37 4.73 -1.10 0.65
N ASP A 38 6.06 -1.19 0.64
CA ASP A 38 6.76 -1.73 -0.52
C ASP A 38 6.57 -3.25 -0.67
N GLU A 39 6.34 -3.94 0.45
CA GLU A 39 6.17 -5.40 0.53
C GLU A 39 4.83 -5.87 -0.07
N CYS A 40 3.73 -5.26 0.35
CA CYS A 40 2.36 -5.64 -0.06
C CYS A 40 1.68 -4.64 -1.00
N LYS A 41 2.37 -3.54 -1.36
CA LYS A 41 1.86 -2.45 -2.23
C LYS A 41 0.53 -1.84 -1.77
N LYS A 42 0.30 -1.84 -0.46
CA LYS A 42 -0.91 -1.26 0.14
C LYS A 42 -0.62 0.18 0.56
N ALA A 43 -1.50 1.10 0.19
CA ALA A 43 -1.41 2.51 0.53
C ALA A 43 -2.30 2.82 1.74
N GLY A 44 -1.88 3.79 2.55
CA GLY A 44 -2.70 4.36 3.60
C GLY A 44 -2.17 5.71 4.06
N PHE A 45 -3.03 6.47 4.73
CA PHE A 45 -2.74 7.86 5.09
C PHE A 45 -1.90 7.94 6.38
N GLY A 46 -0.71 8.56 6.27
CA GLY A 46 0.21 8.75 7.39
C GLY A 46 1.00 7.47 7.78
N ARG A 47 2.19 7.64 8.35
CA ARG A 47 3.13 6.51 8.60
C ARG A 47 2.59 5.43 9.57
N ASN A 48 1.58 5.78 10.38
CA ASN A 48 0.93 4.86 11.32
C ASN A 48 -0.36 4.22 10.74
N TRP A 49 -0.64 4.38 9.45
CA TRP A 49 -1.80 3.71 8.83
C TRP A 49 -1.82 2.18 9.02
N PRO A 50 -0.69 1.45 9.09
CA PRO A 50 -0.75 0.00 9.34
C PRO A 50 -1.33 -0.33 10.71
N GLU A 51 -0.96 0.45 11.73
CA GLU A 51 -1.48 0.29 13.08
C GLU A 51 -2.97 0.67 13.14
N GLN A 52 -3.37 1.73 12.43
CA GLN A 52 -4.77 2.12 12.31
C GLN A 52 -5.59 1.04 11.61
N ALA A 53 -5.07 0.45 10.53
CA ALA A 53 -5.72 -0.65 9.81
C ALA A 53 -5.84 -1.92 10.67
N ARG A 54 -4.87 -2.21 11.54
CA ARG A 54 -4.97 -3.29 12.53
C ARG A 54 -6.04 -2.99 13.57
N LYS A 55 -6.04 -1.80 14.18
CA LYS A 55 -7.05 -1.40 15.16
C LYS A 55 -8.47 -1.41 14.60
N ALA A 56 -8.65 -0.95 13.35
CA ALA A 56 -9.94 -0.97 12.68
C ALA A 56 -10.46 -2.39 12.43
N LYS A 57 -9.56 -3.37 12.19
CA LYS A 57 -9.95 -4.78 12.05
C LYS A 57 -10.28 -5.45 13.38
N GLU A 58 -9.71 -4.98 14.48
CA GLU A 58 -9.91 -5.58 15.82
C GLU A 58 -11.19 -5.07 16.52
N GLN A 59 -11.82 -4.02 15.98
CA GLN A 59 -13.09 -3.48 16.48
C GLN A 59 -14.34 -3.96 15.72
N ASN A 60 -14.20 -4.95 14.82
CA ASN A 60 -15.35 -5.53 14.10
C ASN A 60 -15.59 -6.99 14.47
#